data_AF-A0A955IFS4-F1
#
_entry.id   AF-A0A955IFS4-F1
#
_cell.length_a   1.000
_cell.length_b   1.000
_cell.length_c   1.000
_cell.angle_alpha   90.00
_cell.angle_beta   90.00
_cell.angle_gamma   90.00
#
_symmetry.space_group_name_H-M   'P 1'
#
loop_
_entity.id
_entity.type
_entity.pdbx_description
1 polymer ?
#
loop_
_entity_poly.entity_id
_entity_poly.type
_entity_poly.pdbx_seq_one_letter_code
_entity_poly.pdbx_strand_id
1 'polypeptide(L)'
;MAPAAQSLARAWSSTLVGAMARATVVLSILWGSPGPSCAASAGPGSAPPLLEPPSTRAGYVALLLVNETPFPGERHWVGEQDTRAAMHAILCVLDSRLRHIPPGYQQSHIAAVRTTDVIDIITAGGEKGQCDGFYRDAAGRPTAVPRVHERVAYLVGIAGKGAPGRFARLLEYAQGLATAYVESGMAGADRYAGLERIGAIQVTGRAYSWMTDRDFYAPGGNFVRIPDGDQGSLGGNRFFTLRRDP
;
A
#
# COMPACT_ATOMS: atom_id res chain seq x y z
N MET A 1 3.26 -63.23 9.78
CA MET A 1 2.92 -62.49 8.54
C MET A 1 4.12 -61.62 8.18
N ALA A 2 4.80 -61.94 7.08
CA ALA A 2 5.81 -61.09 6.43
C ALA A 2 5.18 -60.49 5.15
N PRO A 3 5.82 -59.55 4.40
CA PRO A 3 7.16 -58.97 4.59
C PRO A 3 7.30 -57.44 4.27
N ALA A 4 8.55 -56.96 4.41
CA ALA A 4 9.26 -55.96 3.57
C ALA A 4 8.82 -54.48 3.63
N ALA A 5 9.64 -53.45 3.42
CA ALA A 5 11.04 -53.25 3.02
C ALA A 5 11.38 -51.76 3.36
N GLN A 6 12.59 -51.39 3.81
CA GLN A 6 13.69 -50.86 2.95
C GLN A 6 13.20 -49.79 1.94
N SER A 7 13.81 -48.63 1.69
CA SER A 7 15.20 -48.17 1.80
C SER A 7 15.31 -46.85 0.98
N LEU A 8 16.25 -45.98 1.35
CA LEU A 8 17.07 -45.08 0.49
C LEU A 8 16.36 -44.10 -0.49
N ALA A 9 16.50 -42.79 -0.29
CA ALA A 9 17.63 -41.94 -0.72
C ALA A 9 17.62 -41.54 -2.20
N ARG A 10 17.78 -40.22 -2.44
CA ARG A 10 18.42 -39.51 -3.58
C ARG A 10 18.05 -38.03 -3.40
N ALA A 11 18.90 -37.12 -2.92
CA ALA A 11 20.16 -36.63 -3.50
C ALA A 11 20.05 -36.33 -5.00
N TRP A 12 19.84 -35.05 -5.31
CA TRP A 12 20.20 -34.45 -6.61
C TRP A 12 21.07 -33.24 -6.33
N SER A 13 22.29 -33.35 -6.81
CA SER A 13 23.36 -32.37 -6.79
C SER A 13 23.46 -31.69 -8.14
N SER A 14 23.57 -30.36 -8.09
CA SER A 14 24.49 -29.50 -8.87
C SER A 14 24.46 -29.47 -10.41
N THR A 15 24.68 -28.23 -10.88
CA THR A 15 25.60 -27.77 -11.95
C THR A 15 24.96 -27.34 -13.27
N LEU A 16 25.15 -26.06 -13.64
CA LEU A 16 26.01 -25.55 -14.75
C LEU A 16 25.56 -24.13 -15.14
N VAL A 17 26.46 -23.13 -15.07
CA VAL A 17 27.13 -22.45 -16.21
C VAL A 17 26.15 -21.61 -17.04
N GLY A 18 26.25 -20.28 -17.16
CA GLY A 18 27.42 -19.43 -17.34
C GLY A 18 27.39 -18.90 -18.78
N ALA A 19 27.29 -17.58 -18.98
CA ALA A 19 27.80 -16.90 -20.18
C ALA A 19 27.69 -15.38 -20.03
N MET A 20 28.86 -14.75 -19.95
CA MET A 20 29.18 -13.39 -20.35
C MET A 20 28.97 -13.18 -21.86
N ALA A 21 28.44 -12.02 -22.25
CA ALA A 21 28.76 -11.36 -23.53
C ALA A 21 28.52 -9.84 -23.37
N ARG A 22 29.57 -9.04 -23.16
CA ARG A 22 30.33 -8.25 -24.16
C ARG A 22 29.48 -7.33 -25.06
N ALA A 23 29.44 -6.06 -24.63
CA ALA A 23 29.74 -4.83 -25.36
C ALA A 23 29.42 -4.74 -26.88
N THR A 24 28.63 -3.75 -27.24
CA THR A 24 28.94 -2.85 -28.36
C THR A 24 28.39 -1.46 -28.06
N VAL A 25 29.31 -0.52 -27.80
CA VAL A 25 29.05 0.92 -27.78
C VAL A 25 29.14 1.38 -29.24
N VAL A 26 28.04 1.88 -29.80
CA VAL A 26 28.07 2.64 -31.06
C VAL A 26 27.99 4.12 -30.70
N LEU A 27 29.13 4.77 -30.83
CA LEU A 27 29.32 6.20 -30.72
C LEU A 27 28.98 6.83 -32.08
N SER A 28 27.82 7.47 -32.19
CA SER A 28 27.49 8.33 -33.33
C SER A 28 27.46 9.78 -32.85
N ILE A 29 28.57 10.47 -33.08
CA ILE A 29 28.69 11.92 -32.94
C ILE A 29 28.06 12.53 -34.20
N LEU A 30 26.91 13.18 -34.05
CA LEU A 30 26.37 14.11 -35.03
C LEU A 30 26.34 15.50 -34.40
N TRP A 31 27.19 16.37 -34.95
CA TRP A 31 27.18 17.80 -34.71
C TRP A 31 25.89 18.39 -35.29
N GLY A 32 25.01 18.88 -34.41
CA GLY A 32 23.84 19.68 -34.76
C GLY A 32 23.93 21.04 -34.10
N SER A 33 23.83 22.09 -34.92
CA SER A 33 24.01 23.51 -34.61
C SER A 33 23.14 24.02 -33.45
N PRO A 34 23.63 24.99 -32.64
CA PRO A 34 22.80 25.66 -31.63
C PRO A 34 21.86 26.66 -32.32
N GLY A 35 20.58 26.33 -32.40
CA GLY A 35 19.53 27.31 -32.66
C GLY A 35 19.32 28.22 -31.44
N PRO A 36 18.81 29.45 -31.60
CA PRO A 36 18.55 30.34 -30.49
C PRO A 36 17.47 29.75 -29.58
N SER A 37 17.88 29.28 -28.40
CA SER A 37 16.97 28.95 -27.31
C SER A 37 16.22 30.21 -26.90
N CYS A 38 14.93 30.28 -27.22
CA CYS A 38 14.00 31.09 -26.48
C CYS A 38 14.04 30.62 -25.02
N ALA A 39 14.73 31.38 -24.17
CA ALA A 39 14.66 31.21 -22.72
C ALA A 39 13.23 31.51 -22.29
N ALA A 40 12.41 30.47 -22.15
CA ALA A 40 11.16 30.55 -21.42
C ALA A 40 11.52 30.94 -19.99
N SER A 41 11.15 32.15 -19.60
CA SER A 41 11.18 32.61 -18.23
C SER A 41 10.28 31.70 -17.41
N ALA A 42 10.86 30.72 -16.72
CA ALA A 42 10.19 30.05 -15.62
C ALA A 42 9.87 31.13 -14.60
N GLY A 43 8.57 31.47 -14.46
CA GLY A 43 8.10 32.27 -13.33
C GLY A 43 8.55 31.60 -12.02
N PRO A 44 8.58 32.34 -10.90
CA PRO A 44 8.98 31.77 -9.61
C PRO A 44 8.18 30.50 -9.37
N GLY A 45 8.86 29.36 -9.48
CA GLY A 45 8.22 28.05 -9.41
C GLY A 45 7.60 27.95 -8.04
N SER A 46 6.27 27.93 -7.98
CA SER A 46 5.58 27.51 -6.77
C SER A 46 6.16 26.17 -6.37
N ALA A 47 6.63 26.05 -5.13
CA ALA A 47 7.09 24.77 -4.61
C ALA A 47 6.04 23.70 -4.95
N PRO A 48 6.47 22.51 -5.40
CA PRO A 48 5.52 21.47 -5.77
C PRO A 48 4.55 21.22 -4.61
N PRO A 49 3.26 20.98 -4.90
CA PRO A 49 2.28 20.76 -3.85
C PRO A 49 2.67 19.54 -3.02
N LEU A 50 2.42 19.62 -1.71
CA LEU A 50 2.78 18.58 -0.75
C LEU A 50 2.08 17.24 -1.04
N LEU A 51 0.89 17.30 -1.64
CA LEU A 51 0.11 16.18 -2.13
C LEU A 51 -0.31 16.47 -3.58
N GLU A 52 -0.29 15.45 -4.42
CA GLU A 52 -0.87 15.52 -5.76
C GLU A 52 -2.41 15.66 -5.67
N PRO A 53 -3.07 16.24 -6.70
CA PRO A 53 -4.52 16.31 -6.73
C PRO A 53 -5.17 14.92 -6.61
N PRO A 54 -6.27 14.76 -5.85
CA PRO A 54 -6.98 13.47 -5.73
C PRO A 54 -7.56 12.93 -7.05
N SER A 55 -7.56 13.73 -8.12
CA SER A 55 -7.91 13.28 -9.48
C SER A 55 -6.81 12.42 -10.12
N THR A 56 -5.60 12.42 -9.56
CA THR A 56 -4.51 11.52 -9.96
C THR A 56 -4.58 10.22 -9.15
N ARG A 57 -4.02 9.12 -9.69
CA ARG A 57 -3.98 7.83 -8.98
C ARG A 57 -3.17 7.92 -7.69
N ALA A 58 -1.97 8.50 -7.75
CA ALA A 58 -1.08 8.63 -6.59
C ALA A 58 -1.70 9.59 -5.55
N GLY A 59 -2.23 10.73 -5.98
CA GLY A 59 -2.92 11.67 -5.08
C GLY A 59 -4.14 11.05 -4.39
N TYR A 60 -4.92 10.20 -5.07
CA TYR A 60 -6.06 9.51 -4.44
C TYR A 60 -5.63 8.46 -3.42
N VAL A 61 -4.58 7.69 -3.72
CA VAL A 61 -3.99 6.74 -2.77
C VAL A 61 -3.39 7.48 -1.56
N ALA A 62 -2.66 8.58 -1.80
CA ALA A 62 -2.12 9.41 -0.73
C ALA A 62 -3.24 10.00 0.16
N LEU A 63 -4.34 10.44 -0.44
CA LEU A 63 -5.52 10.91 0.28
C LEU A 63 -6.05 9.85 1.25
N LEU A 64 -6.16 8.59 0.81
CA LEU A 64 -6.54 7.48 1.67
C LEU A 64 -5.54 7.27 2.81
N LEU A 65 -4.24 7.18 2.52
CA LEU A 65 -3.21 6.93 3.53
C LEU A 65 -3.19 8.01 4.61
N VAL A 66 -3.32 9.27 4.21
CA VAL A 66 -3.43 10.41 5.13
C VAL A 66 -4.71 10.31 5.94
N ASN A 67 -5.85 9.96 5.32
CA ASN A 67 -7.14 9.82 6.01
C ASN A 67 -7.11 8.73 7.10
N GLU A 68 -6.56 7.57 6.76
CA GLU A 68 -6.64 6.35 7.58
C GLU A 68 -5.60 6.30 8.71
N THR A 69 -4.74 7.30 8.85
CA THR A 69 -3.67 7.30 9.87
C THR A 69 -3.65 8.57 10.69
N PRO A 70 -3.28 8.48 12.00
CA PRO A 70 -3.30 9.61 12.90
C PRO A 70 -2.12 10.54 12.63
N PHE A 71 -2.34 11.82 12.89
CA PHE A 71 -1.35 12.89 12.88
C PHE A 71 -1.11 13.45 14.29
N PRO A 72 -0.03 14.22 14.52
CA PRO A 72 0.26 14.75 15.85
C PRO A 72 -0.93 15.49 16.48
N GLY A 73 -1.29 15.11 17.70
CA GLY A 73 -2.43 15.69 18.43
C GLY A 73 -3.78 15.03 18.16
N GLU A 74 -3.86 14.11 17.19
CA GLU A 74 -5.06 13.30 16.98
C GLU A 74 -5.09 12.09 17.92
N ARG A 75 -6.29 11.54 18.10
CA ARG A 75 -6.50 10.33 18.90
C ARG A 75 -5.71 9.17 18.30
N HIS A 76 -5.10 8.34 19.14
CA HIS A 76 -4.25 7.20 18.76
C HIS A 76 -2.93 7.58 18.07
N TRP A 77 -2.56 8.86 18.03
CA TRP A 77 -1.20 9.23 17.64
C TRP A 77 -0.16 8.71 18.63
N VAL A 78 0.77 7.90 18.14
CA VAL A 78 1.92 7.41 18.91
C VAL A 78 3.21 8.13 18.49
N GLY A 79 3.46 8.23 17.18
CA GLY A 79 4.66 8.86 16.65
C GLY A 79 4.77 8.78 15.13
N GLU A 80 5.73 9.51 14.56
CA GLU A 80 5.93 9.60 13.10
C GLU A 80 6.20 8.23 12.48
N GLN A 81 7.01 7.41 13.14
CA GLN A 81 7.34 6.07 12.66
C GLN A 81 6.13 5.12 12.68
N ASP A 82 5.25 5.24 13.67
CA ASP A 82 4.05 4.41 13.80
C ASP A 82 3.04 4.76 12.70
N THR A 83 2.80 6.05 12.46
CA THR A 83 1.95 6.51 11.35
C THR A 83 2.50 6.06 9.99
N ARG A 84 3.81 6.20 9.75
CA ARG A 84 4.45 5.70 8.51
C ARG A 84 4.30 4.19 8.35
N ALA A 85 4.44 3.45 9.44
CA ALA A 85 4.25 2.00 9.47
C ALA A 85 2.79 1.61 9.15
N ALA A 86 1.83 2.34 9.69
CA ALA A 86 0.40 2.15 9.40
C ALA A 86 0.08 2.44 7.91
N MET A 87 0.59 3.53 7.35
CA MET A 87 0.43 3.86 5.92
C MET A 87 0.96 2.72 5.04
N HIS A 88 2.15 2.20 5.34
CA HIS A 88 2.73 1.05 4.63
C HIS A 88 1.90 -0.23 4.79
N ALA A 89 1.41 -0.50 6.01
CA ALA A 89 0.59 -1.68 6.28
C ALA A 89 -0.76 -1.64 5.54
N ILE A 90 -1.39 -0.47 5.40
CA ILE A 90 -2.59 -0.28 4.58
C ILE A 90 -2.30 -0.61 3.12
N LEU A 91 -1.17 -0.15 2.57
CA LEU A 91 -0.78 -0.53 1.21
C LEU A 91 -0.52 -2.03 1.06
N CYS A 92 0.06 -2.69 2.06
CA CYS A 92 0.23 -4.15 2.04
C CYS A 92 -1.13 -4.87 1.94
N VAL A 93 -2.16 -4.36 2.62
CA VAL A 93 -3.53 -4.91 2.51
C VAL A 93 -4.09 -4.69 1.10
N LEU A 94 -3.98 -3.47 0.57
CA LEU A 94 -4.51 -3.15 -0.76
C LEU A 94 -3.80 -3.98 -1.85
N ASP A 95 -2.47 -4.10 -1.79
CA ASP A 95 -1.69 -4.90 -2.72
C ASP A 95 -2.02 -6.39 -2.60
N SER A 96 -2.21 -6.90 -1.37
CA SER A 96 -2.61 -8.30 -1.16
C SER A 96 -4.00 -8.59 -1.75
N ARG A 97 -4.97 -7.69 -1.54
CA ARG A 97 -6.30 -7.77 -2.15
C ARG A 97 -6.27 -7.64 -3.68
N LEU A 98 -5.24 -7.00 -4.24
CA LEU A 98 -5.11 -6.79 -5.66
C LEU A 98 -4.41 -7.97 -6.37
N ARG A 99 -3.31 -8.47 -5.79
CA ARG A 99 -2.35 -9.33 -6.49
C ARG A 99 -2.09 -10.67 -5.82
N HIS A 100 -2.40 -10.81 -4.53
CA HIS A 100 -2.02 -11.98 -3.74
C HIS A 100 -3.24 -12.69 -3.17
N ILE A 101 -4.11 -13.21 -4.03
CA ILE A 101 -5.30 -13.94 -3.60
C ILE A 101 -4.87 -15.35 -3.13
N PRO A 102 -5.12 -15.72 -1.85
CA PRO A 102 -4.73 -17.03 -1.35
C PRO A 102 -5.58 -18.15 -1.96
N PRO A 103 -5.04 -19.38 -2.09
CA PRO A 103 -5.82 -20.54 -2.54
C PRO A 103 -7.12 -20.71 -1.72
N GLY A 104 -8.20 -21.08 -2.39
CA GLY A 104 -9.52 -21.22 -1.78
C GLY A 104 -10.32 -19.91 -1.69
N TYR A 105 -9.69 -18.75 -1.85
CA TYR A 105 -10.36 -17.45 -1.89
C TYR A 105 -10.51 -16.93 -3.32
N GLN A 106 -11.52 -16.09 -3.52
CA GLN A 106 -11.66 -15.27 -4.72
C GLN A 106 -11.40 -13.81 -4.34
N GLN A 107 -10.94 -13.00 -5.30
CA GLN A 107 -10.72 -11.56 -5.07
C GLN A 107 -12.00 -10.86 -4.58
N SER A 108 -13.16 -11.24 -5.13
CA SER A 108 -14.46 -10.72 -4.69
C SER A 108 -14.80 -11.06 -3.24
N HIS A 109 -14.28 -12.15 -2.66
CA HIS A 109 -14.52 -12.49 -1.25
C HIS A 109 -13.79 -11.54 -0.30
N ILE A 110 -12.65 -10.98 -0.72
CA ILE A 110 -11.74 -10.22 0.15
C ILE A 110 -11.69 -8.73 -0.17
N ALA A 111 -12.04 -8.36 -1.41
CA ALA A 111 -12.02 -6.99 -1.91
C ALA A 111 -13.41 -6.49 -2.38
N ALA A 112 -14.45 -7.33 -2.33
CA ALA A 112 -15.79 -7.07 -2.87
C ALA A 112 -15.86 -6.75 -4.38
N VAL A 113 -14.75 -6.80 -5.10
CA VAL A 113 -14.63 -6.52 -6.54
C VAL A 113 -13.61 -7.46 -7.18
N ARG A 114 -13.69 -7.64 -8.51
CA ARG A 114 -12.66 -8.28 -9.32
C ARG A 114 -12.01 -7.22 -10.22
N THR A 115 -10.73 -6.94 -10.02
CA THR A 115 -10.06 -5.81 -10.67
C THR A 115 -8.54 -5.98 -10.70
N THR A 116 -7.90 -5.19 -11.57
CA THR A 116 -6.45 -4.97 -11.60
C THR A 116 -6.08 -3.53 -11.23
N ASP A 117 -7.06 -2.71 -10.85
CA ASP A 117 -6.87 -1.33 -10.39
C ASP A 117 -7.15 -1.21 -8.89
N VAL A 118 -6.17 -0.72 -8.13
CA VAL A 118 -6.32 -0.46 -6.69
C VAL A 118 -7.45 0.53 -6.39
N ILE A 119 -7.74 1.46 -7.30
CA ILE A 119 -8.81 2.45 -7.09
C ILE A 119 -10.18 1.76 -7.01
N ASP A 120 -10.39 0.67 -7.76
CA ASP A 120 -11.62 -0.12 -7.67
C ASP A 120 -11.74 -0.83 -6.32
N ILE A 121 -10.63 -1.30 -5.74
CA ILE A 121 -10.64 -1.89 -4.39
C ILE A 121 -11.00 -0.85 -3.34
N ILE A 122 -10.43 0.35 -3.43
CA ILE A 122 -10.68 1.44 -2.48
C ILE A 122 -12.15 1.87 -2.53
N THR A 123 -12.72 1.95 -3.74
CA THR A 123 -14.08 2.48 -3.97
C THR A 123 -15.18 1.42 -3.97
N ALA A 124 -14.84 0.13 -3.82
CA ALA A 124 -15.79 -0.97 -3.84
C ALA A 124 -16.81 -0.83 -2.70
N GLY A 125 -18.10 -0.90 -3.03
CA GLY A 125 -19.21 -0.77 -2.06
C GLY A 125 -19.74 0.65 -1.87
N GLY A 126 -19.23 1.63 -2.61
CA GLY A 126 -19.74 3.01 -2.58
C GLY A 126 -19.31 3.78 -1.32
N GLU A 127 -20.08 4.81 -0.94
CA GLU A 127 -19.69 5.76 0.12
C GLU A 127 -19.38 5.09 1.47
N LYS A 128 -20.05 3.98 1.80
CA LYS A 128 -19.86 3.20 3.04
C LYS A 128 -19.24 1.82 2.75
N GLY A 129 -18.40 1.76 1.71
CA GLY A 129 -17.82 0.55 1.16
C GLY A 129 -16.59 0.04 1.91
N GLN A 130 -15.65 -0.53 1.16
CA GLN A 130 -14.40 -1.08 1.67
C GLN A 130 -13.54 -0.05 2.41
N CYS A 131 -13.51 1.18 1.93
CA CYS A 131 -12.86 2.32 2.58
C CYS A 131 -13.92 3.41 2.84
N ASP A 132 -14.36 3.58 4.08
CA ASP A 132 -15.48 4.47 4.41
C ASP A 132 -15.21 5.92 3.99
N GLY A 133 -16.07 6.45 3.13
CA GLY A 133 -15.97 7.79 2.57
C GLY A 133 -15.17 7.88 1.28
N PHE A 134 -14.73 6.78 0.69
CA PHE A 134 -14.05 6.73 -0.62
C PHE A 134 -14.91 5.95 -1.62
N TYR A 135 -15.27 6.58 -2.74
CA TYR A 135 -16.23 6.02 -3.69
C TYR A 135 -16.03 6.57 -5.11
N ARG A 136 -16.77 6.03 -6.09
CA ARG A 136 -16.89 6.62 -7.42
C ARG A 136 -18.16 7.46 -7.51
N ASP A 137 -18.05 8.69 -8.01
CA ASP A 137 -19.20 9.58 -8.24
C ASP A 137 -20.12 9.07 -9.37
N ALA A 138 -21.21 9.79 -9.66
CA ALA A 138 -22.13 9.44 -10.74
C ALA A 138 -21.48 9.43 -12.14
N ALA A 139 -20.33 10.09 -12.31
CA ALA A 139 -19.54 10.07 -13.54
C ALA A 139 -18.46 8.96 -13.53
N GLY A 140 -18.43 8.11 -12.50
CA GLY A 140 -17.46 7.04 -12.33
C GLY A 140 -16.08 7.51 -11.84
N ARG A 141 -15.91 8.78 -11.48
CA ARG A 141 -14.62 9.34 -11.05
C ARG A 141 -14.38 9.02 -9.57
N PRO A 142 -13.17 8.62 -9.19
CA PRO A 142 -12.84 8.43 -7.78
C PRO A 142 -12.96 9.77 -7.04
N THR A 143 -13.66 9.74 -5.91
CA THR A 143 -13.89 10.90 -5.04
C THR A 143 -13.92 10.47 -3.59
N ALA A 144 -13.90 11.42 -2.67
CA ALA A 144 -14.13 11.17 -1.25
C ALA A 144 -15.23 12.10 -0.72
N VAL A 145 -15.78 11.75 0.44
CA VAL A 145 -16.79 12.59 1.11
C VAL A 145 -16.15 13.88 1.66
N PRO A 146 -16.91 14.96 1.85
CA PRO A 146 -16.39 16.26 2.28
C PRO A 146 -15.48 16.20 3.52
N ARG A 147 -15.84 15.41 4.54
CA ARG A 147 -15.05 15.26 5.78
C ARG A 147 -13.61 14.79 5.54
N VAL A 148 -13.34 13.99 4.50
CA VAL A 148 -11.99 13.55 4.13
C VAL A 148 -11.19 14.73 3.62
N HIS A 149 -11.76 15.48 2.68
CA HIS A 149 -11.12 16.63 2.07
C HIS A 149 -10.85 17.74 3.09
N GLU A 150 -11.82 18.02 3.97
CA GLU A 150 -11.67 18.99 5.06
C GLU A 150 -10.53 18.62 6.00
N ARG A 151 -10.45 17.36 6.42
CA ARG A 151 -9.36 16.88 7.28
C ARG A 151 -8.00 17.03 6.59
N VAL A 152 -7.86 16.58 5.35
CA VAL A 152 -6.57 16.69 4.63
C VAL A 152 -6.19 18.14 4.38
N ALA A 153 -7.14 19.01 4.01
CA ALA A 153 -6.90 20.44 3.87
C ALA A 153 -6.41 21.08 5.18
N TYR A 154 -7.00 20.69 6.31
CA TYR A 154 -6.54 21.13 7.64
C TYR A 154 -5.09 20.72 7.92
N LEU A 155 -4.73 19.46 7.65
CA LEU A 155 -3.37 18.95 7.85
C LEU A 155 -2.34 19.65 6.94
N VAL A 156 -2.68 19.88 5.67
CA VAL A 156 -1.87 20.66 4.73
C VAL A 156 -1.71 22.11 5.22
N GLY A 157 -2.77 22.71 5.75
CA GLY A 157 -2.75 24.05 6.33
C GLY A 157 -1.84 24.17 7.56
N ILE A 158 -1.68 23.10 8.35
CA ILE A 158 -0.68 23.04 9.44
C ILE A 158 0.73 22.89 8.85
N ALA A 159 0.91 21.99 7.89
CA ALA A 159 2.20 21.70 7.28
C ALA A 159 2.82 22.92 6.59
N GLY A 160 1.99 23.80 6.02
CA GLY A 160 2.43 25.04 5.36
C GLY A 160 2.82 26.18 6.31
N LYS A 161 2.76 26.00 7.63
CA LYS A 161 3.13 27.05 8.60
C LYS A 161 4.58 26.89 9.05
N GLY A 162 5.43 27.85 8.69
CA GLY A 162 6.82 27.92 9.14
C GLY A 162 7.73 26.89 8.46
N ALA A 163 8.79 26.46 9.15
CA ALA A 163 9.72 25.45 8.64
C ALA A 163 9.05 24.05 8.61
N PRO A 164 9.43 23.15 7.68
CA PRO A 164 8.82 21.83 7.56
C PRO A 164 8.82 21.03 8.87
N GLY A 165 7.63 20.88 9.44
CA GLY A 165 7.40 20.14 10.67
C GLY A 165 7.11 18.66 10.44
N ARG A 166 6.67 17.97 11.50
CA ARG A 166 6.24 16.56 11.46
C ARG A 166 5.10 16.33 10.46
N PHE A 167 4.16 17.27 10.35
CA PHE A 167 3.04 17.17 9.41
C PHE A 167 3.51 17.15 7.96
N ALA A 168 4.41 18.07 7.58
CA ALA A 168 4.98 18.11 6.23
C ALA A 168 5.65 16.78 5.86
N ARG A 169 6.52 16.27 6.74
CA ARG A 169 7.22 14.99 6.52
C ARG A 169 6.32 13.76 6.46
N LEU A 170 5.16 13.78 7.10
CA LEU A 170 4.18 12.70 7.00
C LEU A 170 3.40 12.77 5.69
N LEU A 171 3.01 13.98 5.26
CA LEU A 171 2.31 14.19 4.00
C LEU A 171 3.22 13.87 2.81
N GLU A 172 4.48 14.32 2.84
CA GLU A 172 5.51 13.96 1.86
C GLU A 172 5.74 12.45 1.82
N TYR A 173 5.81 11.80 2.99
CA TYR A 173 5.96 10.35 3.05
C TYR A 173 4.74 9.64 2.43
N ALA A 174 3.51 10.06 2.76
CA ALA A 174 2.30 9.48 2.19
C ALA A 174 2.26 9.62 0.67
N GLN A 175 2.60 10.81 0.14
CA GLN A 175 2.67 11.05 -1.29
C GLN A 175 3.76 10.21 -1.95
N GLY A 176 4.98 10.23 -1.44
CA GLY A 176 6.10 9.45 -1.99
C GLY A 176 5.81 7.95 -1.99
N LEU A 177 5.20 7.45 -0.90
CA LEU A 177 4.79 6.05 -0.80
C LEU A 177 3.69 5.70 -1.81
N ALA A 178 2.69 6.57 -1.99
CA ALA A 178 1.62 6.38 -2.97
C ALA A 178 2.13 6.42 -4.42
N THR A 179 3.02 7.36 -4.74
CA THR A 179 3.65 7.46 -6.06
C THR A 179 4.46 6.20 -6.37
N ALA A 180 5.36 5.79 -5.45
CA ALA A 180 6.16 4.58 -5.63
C ALA A 180 5.30 3.32 -5.83
N TYR A 181 4.21 3.20 -5.05
CA TYR A 181 3.27 2.09 -5.18
C TYR A 181 2.51 2.09 -6.51
N VAL A 182 2.04 3.24 -6.99
CA VAL A 182 1.35 3.32 -8.28
C VAL A 182 2.30 3.01 -9.44
N GLU A 183 3.56 3.42 -9.35
CA GLU A 183 4.57 3.18 -10.40
C GLU A 183 5.07 1.74 -10.45
N SER A 184 5.32 1.12 -9.29
CA SER A 184 6.05 -0.15 -9.21
C SER A 184 5.35 -1.26 -8.41
N GLY A 185 4.19 -0.98 -7.82
CA GLY A 185 3.56 -1.84 -6.81
C GLY A 185 4.34 -1.84 -5.50
N MET A 186 4.09 -2.85 -4.65
CA MET A 186 4.86 -3.04 -3.42
C MET A 186 6.17 -3.79 -3.70
N ALA A 187 7.22 -3.05 -4.08
CA ALA A 187 8.58 -3.59 -4.23
C ALA A 187 9.33 -3.57 -2.87
N GLY A 188 9.05 -4.54 -1.99
CA GLY A 188 9.70 -4.60 -0.68
C GLY A 188 8.88 -5.40 0.33
N ALA A 189 9.56 -5.92 1.36
CA ALA A 189 9.01 -6.87 2.33
C ALA A 189 7.67 -6.40 2.92
N ASP A 190 6.57 -6.90 2.35
CA ASP A 190 5.28 -6.95 3.04
C ASP A 190 5.58 -7.55 4.42
N ARG A 191 5.39 -6.74 5.46
CA ARG A 191 5.78 -7.12 6.83
C ARG A 191 5.01 -8.32 7.36
N TYR A 192 3.87 -8.60 6.74
CA TYR A 192 3.05 -9.74 7.08
C TYR A 192 3.37 -10.96 6.19
N ALA A 193 4.19 -10.78 5.14
CA ALA A 193 4.68 -11.84 4.29
C ALA A 193 5.38 -12.91 5.14
N GLY A 194 4.87 -14.14 5.08
CA GLY A 194 5.43 -15.26 5.82
C GLY A 194 4.83 -15.47 7.22
N LEU A 195 3.78 -14.74 7.59
CA LEU A 195 2.99 -15.09 8.78
C LEU A 195 2.31 -16.45 8.56
N GLU A 196 2.82 -17.53 9.13
CA GLU A 196 2.24 -18.85 8.86
C GLU A 196 1.11 -19.21 9.83
N ARG A 197 1.17 -18.68 11.06
CA ARG A 197 0.27 -19.06 12.15
C ARG A 197 -0.03 -17.89 13.08
N ILE A 198 -1.24 -17.88 13.64
CA ILE A 198 -1.63 -17.05 14.77
C ILE A 198 -2.20 -17.98 15.84
N GLY A 199 -1.43 -18.20 16.91
CA GLY A 199 -1.73 -19.23 17.91
C GLY A 199 -1.84 -20.63 17.28
N ALA A 200 -3.02 -21.24 17.39
CA ALA A 200 -3.31 -22.54 16.79
C ALA A 200 -3.79 -22.47 15.33
N ILE A 201 -4.06 -21.27 14.80
CA ILE A 201 -4.70 -21.10 13.50
C ILE A 201 -3.64 -20.93 12.41
N GLN A 202 -3.72 -21.74 11.35
CA GLN A 202 -2.93 -21.57 10.13
C GLN A 202 -3.48 -20.40 9.31
N VAL A 203 -2.61 -19.52 8.85
CA VAL A 203 -3.00 -18.31 8.11
C VAL A 203 -2.25 -18.19 6.78
N THR A 204 -2.68 -17.25 5.95
CA THR A 204 -2.24 -17.09 4.56
C THR A 204 -0.93 -16.31 4.39
N GLY A 205 -0.41 -15.72 5.47
CA GLY A 205 0.89 -15.05 5.44
C GLY A 205 0.92 -13.70 4.79
N ARG A 206 -0.21 -12.97 4.76
CA ARG A 206 -0.30 -11.54 4.41
C ARG A 206 -1.47 -10.88 5.14
N ALA A 207 -1.53 -9.55 5.18
CA ALA A 207 -2.72 -8.85 5.68
C ALA A 207 -3.74 -8.61 4.56
N TYR A 208 -5.03 -8.74 4.88
CA TYR A 208 -6.16 -8.64 3.94
C TYR A 208 -7.28 -7.74 4.45
N SER A 209 -7.17 -7.18 5.65
CA SER A 209 -8.10 -6.16 6.13
C SER A 209 -7.44 -5.29 7.18
N TRP A 210 -7.93 -4.06 7.33
CA TRP A 210 -7.65 -3.21 8.48
C TRP A 210 -8.97 -2.58 8.97
N MET A 211 -8.99 -2.20 10.24
CA MET A 211 -10.10 -1.46 10.86
C MET A 211 -9.54 -0.53 11.93
N THR A 212 -10.27 0.54 12.25
CA THR A 212 -9.95 1.36 13.42
C THR A 212 -9.91 0.48 14.68
N ASP A 213 -8.94 0.74 15.55
CA ASP A 213 -8.69 -0.01 16.77
C ASP A 213 -9.80 0.23 17.82
N ARG A 214 -10.97 -0.37 17.61
CA ARG A 214 -12.07 -0.44 18.58
C ARG A 214 -12.59 -1.86 18.71
N ASP A 215 -12.80 -2.31 19.94
CA ASP A 215 -13.04 -3.72 20.26
C ASP A 215 -14.32 -4.30 19.64
N PHE A 216 -15.26 -3.44 19.27
CA PHE A 216 -16.50 -3.83 18.63
C PHE A 216 -16.41 -3.96 17.10
N TYR A 217 -15.28 -3.59 16.48
CA TYR A 217 -15.07 -3.80 15.05
C TYR A 217 -14.41 -5.15 14.80
N ALA A 218 -15.10 -5.99 14.01
CA ALA A 218 -14.59 -7.25 13.52
C ALA A 218 -15.00 -7.43 12.05
N PRO A 219 -14.07 -7.80 11.15
CA PRO A 219 -14.40 -8.10 9.75
C PRO A 219 -15.27 -9.36 9.59
N GLY A 220 -15.39 -10.20 10.62
CA GLY A 220 -16.15 -11.45 10.59
C GLY A 220 -15.49 -12.52 9.71
N GLY A 221 -16.22 -13.62 9.44
CA GLY A 221 -15.79 -14.67 8.53
C GLY A 221 -14.43 -15.29 8.86
N ASN A 222 -13.57 -15.40 7.85
CA ASN A 222 -12.27 -16.07 7.93
C ASN A 222 -11.10 -15.16 8.28
N PHE A 223 -11.39 -13.92 8.69
CA PHE A 223 -10.36 -13.00 9.10
C PHE A 223 -9.84 -13.34 10.50
N VAL A 224 -8.52 -13.28 10.66
CA VAL A 224 -7.84 -13.51 11.94
C VAL A 224 -7.04 -12.26 12.27
N ARG A 225 -7.25 -11.71 13.46
CA ARG A 225 -6.50 -10.53 13.93
C ARG A 225 -5.02 -10.89 14.05
N ILE A 226 -4.16 -10.08 13.44
CA ILE A 226 -2.71 -10.17 13.62
C ILE A 226 -2.40 -9.65 15.04
N PRO A 227 -1.62 -10.37 15.86
CA PRO A 227 -1.24 -9.92 17.20
C PRO A 227 -0.41 -8.63 17.18
N ASP A 228 -0.47 -7.84 18.24
CA ASP A 228 0.27 -6.57 18.33
C ASP A 228 1.79 -6.80 18.33
N GLY A 229 2.25 -7.93 18.88
CA GLY A 229 3.65 -8.36 18.81
C GLY A 229 4.17 -8.60 17.38
N ASP A 230 3.27 -8.91 16.46
CA ASP A 230 3.53 -9.08 15.03
C ASP A 230 3.17 -7.80 14.23
N GLN A 231 3.13 -6.64 14.91
CA GLN A 231 2.73 -5.35 14.34
C GLN A 231 1.31 -5.35 13.76
N GLY A 232 0.40 -6.08 14.42
CA GLY A 232 -1.01 -6.12 14.09
C GLY A 232 -1.83 -4.92 14.55
N SER A 233 -1.25 -4.01 15.35
CA SER A 233 -1.83 -2.71 15.69
C SER A 233 -0.83 -1.59 15.40
N LEU A 234 -1.18 -0.68 14.49
CA LEU A 234 -0.34 0.44 14.04
C LEU A 234 -1.20 1.65 13.69
N GLY A 235 -0.81 2.85 14.11
CA GLY A 235 -1.50 4.09 13.75
C GLY A 235 -2.99 4.05 14.09
N GLY A 236 -3.35 3.48 15.25
CA GLY A 236 -4.76 3.34 15.65
C GLY A 236 -5.59 2.39 14.77
N ASN A 237 -4.95 1.54 13.97
CA ASN A 237 -5.58 0.51 13.15
C ASN A 237 -5.18 -0.88 13.61
N ARG A 238 -6.12 -1.82 13.52
CA ARG A 238 -5.89 -3.27 13.61
C ARG A 238 -5.82 -3.89 12.24
N PHE A 239 -4.88 -4.80 12.04
CA PHE A 239 -4.69 -5.55 10.80
C PHE A 239 -5.10 -7.01 10.96
N PHE A 240 -5.64 -7.58 9.89
CA PHE A 240 -6.16 -8.93 9.86
C PHE A 240 -5.61 -9.70 8.68
N THR A 241 -5.25 -10.95 8.91
CA THR A 241 -4.93 -11.94 7.88
C THR A 241 -6.14 -12.84 7.64
N LEU A 242 -5.99 -13.86 6.79
CA LEU A 242 -7.01 -14.86 6.51
C LEU A 242 -6.58 -16.23 7.03
N ARG A 243 -7.54 -17.05 7.42
CA ARG A 243 -7.33 -18.49 7.62
C ARG A 243 -6.84 -19.12 6.32
N ARG A 244 -5.89 -20.05 6.42
CA ARG A 244 -5.40 -20.79 5.25
C ARG A 244 -6.51 -21.64 4.62
N ASP A 245 -7.31 -22.27 5.46
CA ASP A 245 -8.46 -23.08 5.07
C ASP A 245 -9.76 -22.30 5.41
N PRO A 246 -10.44 -21.70 4.41
CA PRO A 246 -11.66 -20.90 4.60
C PRO A 246 -12.89 -21.70 5.04
#